data_AF-A0A7S0VRG4-F1
#
_entry.id   AF-A0A7S0VRG4-F1
#
_cell.length_a   1.000
_cell.length_b   1.000
_cell.length_c   1.000
_cell.angle_alpha   90.00
_cell.angle_beta   90.00
_cell.angle_gamma   90.00
#
_symmetry.space_group_name_H-M   'P 1'
#
loop_
_entity.id
_entity.type
_entity.pdbx_description
1 polymer ?
#
loop_
_entity_poly.entity_id
_entity_poly.type
_entity_poly.pdbx_seq_one_letter_code
_entity_poly.pdbx_strand_id
1 'polypeptide(L)'
;KEEDVPQTGPLFAEATIDPVKGGTLKATRMGRTYDITFPPGAVEVETVLTMAVTEYDGGAPADFRLEGRIVSNKVEIKPEAVTLLKPGRLRVPHFCADADGGKQMFMARLNGQVSASAQRGGEDGDEEDG
;
A
#
# COMPACT_ATOMS: atom_id res chain seq x y z
N LYS A 1 15.55 9.95 30.30
CA LYS A 1 14.44 10.30 29.38
C LYS A 1 15.08 10.35 28.00
N GLU A 2 14.92 9.29 27.21
CA GLU A 2 15.28 9.37 25.80
C GLU A 2 14.30 10.32 25.13
N GLU A 3 14.82 11.40 24.57
CA GLU A 3 14.06 12.28 23.70
C GLU A 3 13.80 11.51 22.40
N ASP A 4 12.52 11.23 22.15
CA ASP A 4 12.02 10.67 20.91
C ASP A 4 12.24 11.74 19.83
N VAL A 5 13.41 11.72 19.20
CA VAL A 5 13.72 12.60 18.08
C VAL A 5 12.71 12.26 16.98
N PRO A 6 11.87 13.20 16.53
CA PRO A 6 10.92 12.91 15.46
C PRO A 6 11.71 12.45 14.25
N GLN A 7 11.55 11.19 13.86
CA GLN A 7 12.15 10.65 12.65
C GLN A 7 11.61 11.42 11.45
N THR A 8 12.36 12.42 11.00
CA THR A 8 12.07 13.23 9.80
C THR A 8 12.48 12.52 8.50
N GLY A 9 12.85 11.24 8.57
CA GLY A 9 13.25 10.41 7.43
C GLY A 9 12.13 9.49 6.90
N PRO A 10 12.40 8.74 5.82
CA PRO A 10 11.51 7.66 5.39
C PRO A 10 11.40 6.61 6.49
N LEU A 11 10.21 6.06 6.67
CA LEU A 11 10.03 4.90 7.55
C LEU A 11 10.43 3.65 6.77
N PHE A 12 11.33 2.85 7.33
CA PHE A 12 11.80 1.61 6.73
C PHE A 12 11.32 0.40 7.51
N ALA A 13 10.93 -0.65 6.79
CA ALA A 13 10.69 -1.97 7.33
C ALA A 13 11.33 -3.03 6.44
N GLU A 14 11.71 -4.16 7.05
CA GLU A 14 12.24 -5.34 6.38
C GLU A 14 11.54 -6.59 6.92
N ALA A 15 11.29 -7.56 6.05
CA ALA A 15 10.77 -8.85 6.44
C ALA A 15 11.22 -9.94 5.45
N THR A 16 11.48 -11.11 5.99
CA THR A 16 11.70 -12.33 5.23
C THR A 16 10.36 -13.01 4.97
N ILE A 17 10.05 -13.27 3.71
CA ILE A 17 8.86 -14.00 3.27
C ILE A 17 9.24 -15.46 3.04
N ASP A 18 8.62 -16.35 3.81
CA ASP A 18 8.86 -17.79 3.76
C ASP A 18 7.91 -18.45 2.73
N PRO A 19 8.39 -19.37 1.87
CA PRO A 19 7.56 -19.99 0.84
C PRO A 19 6.46 -20.90 1.42
N VAL A 20 6.66 -21.47 2.62
CA VAL A 20 5.71 -22.37 3.29
C VAL A 20 4.75 -21.59 4.19
N LYS A 21 5.22 -20.55 4.89
CA LYS A 21 4.42 -19.82 5.89
C LYS A 21 3.89 -18.48 5.38
N GLY A 22 4.45 -17.95 4.31
CA GLY A 22 4.24 -16.57 3.88
C GLY A 22 4.99 -15.59 4.78
N GLY A 23 4.45 -14.38 4.93
CA GLY A 23 5.08 -13.37 5.77
C GLY A 23 4.28 -12.07 5.82
N THR A 24 4.65 -11.18 6.72
CA THR A 24 4.09 -9.84 6.77
C THR A 24 5.18 -8.80 6.96
N LEU A 25 5.21 -7.84 6.06
CA LEU A 25 6.05 -6.66 6.14
C LEU A 25 5.22 -5.53 6.75
N LYS A 26 5.64 -4.97 7.90
CA LYS A 26 4.87 -3.97 8.66
C LYS A 26 5.73 -2.77 8.99
N ALA A 27 5.17 -1.58 8.81
CA ALA A 27 5.78 -0.34 9.26
C ALA A 27 4.70 0.57 9.88
N THR A 28 5.00 1.18 11.03
CA THR A 28 4.07 2.10 11.71
C THR A 28 4.67 3.49 11.83
N ARG A 29 3.95 4.52 11.36
CA ARG A 29 4.31 5.94 11.50
C ARG A 29 3.13 6.69 12.09
N MET A 30 3.35 7.47 13.16
CA MET A 30 2.33 8.33 13.76
C MET A 30 0.99 7.60 14.03
N GLY A 31 1.05 6.39 14.58
CA GLY A 31 -0.13 5.57 14.90
C GLY A 31 -0.83 4.93 13.70
N ARG A 32 -0.27 5.04 12.48
CA ARG A 32 -0.82 4.43 11.27
C ARG A 32 0.07 3.32 10.77
N THR A 33 -0.54 2.19 10.43
CA THR A 33 0.19 0.99 10.00
C THR A 33 0.06 0.78 8.49
N TYR A 34 1.22 0.63 7.86
CA TYR A 34 1.40 0.14 6.50
C TYR A 34 1.75 -1.34 6.61
N ASP A 35 1.05 -2.21 5.89
CA ASP A 35 1.41 -3.62 5.86
C ASP A 35 1.24 -4.29 4.52
N ILE A 36 2.08 -5.29 4.28
CA ILE A 36 2.00 -6.20 3.15
C ILE A 36 1.99 -7.60 3.69
N THR A 37 0.88 -8.31 3.47
CA THR A 37 0.74 -9.71 3.88
C THR A 37 0.82 -10.61 2.67
N PHE A 38 1.68 -11.62 2.75
CA PHE A 38 1.87 -12.64 1.74
C PHE A 38 1.35 -13.98 2.27
N PRO A 39 0.43 -14.66 1.55
CA PRO A 39 -0.02 -15.98 1.95
C PRO A 39 1.09 -17.05 1.74
N PRO A 40 0.96 -18.23 2.38
CA PRO A 40 1.74 -19.42 2.03
C PRO A 40 1.79 -19.69 0.52
N GLY A 41 2.99 -19.93 0.00
CA GLY A 41 3.27 -20.17 -1.42
C GLY A 41 3.20 -18.92 -2.29
N ALA A 42 3.28 -17.71 -1.73
CA ALA A 42 3.39 -16.48 -2.52
C ALA A 42 4.76 -16.31 -3.18
N VAL A 43 5.80 -16.93 -2.64
CA VAL A 43 7.16 -16.96 -3.18
C VAL A 43 7.64 -18.41 -3.32
N GLU A 44 8.54 -18.66 -4.25
CA GLU A 44 9.13 -20.00 -4.48
C GLU A 44 10.26 -20.30 -3.48
N VAL A 45 11.03 -19.27 -3.13
CA VAL A 45 12.15 -19.34 -2.21
C VAL A 45 12.04 -18.23 -1.16
N GLU A 46 12.73 -18.40 -0.05
CA GLU A 46 12.82 -17.37 0.98
C GLU A 46 13.29 -16.04 0.37
N THR A 47 12.47 -15.00 0.54
CA THR A 47 12.67 -13.71 -0.13
C THR A 47 12.64 -12.59 0.89
N VAL A 48 13.70 -11.79 0.94
CA VAL A 48 13.76 -10.58 1.79
C VAL A 48 13.12 -9.42 1.03
N LEU A 49 12.13 -8.79 1.65
CA LEU A 49 11.49 -7.59 1.15
C LEU A 49 11.73 -6.41 2.08
N THR A 50 11.93 -5.23 1.50
CA THR A 50 11.96 -3.98 2.24
C THR A 50 10.86 -3.05 1.78
N MET A 51 10.36 -2.22 2.70
CA MET A 51 9.37 -1.19 2.44
C MET A 51 9.89 0.14 2.96
N ALA A 52 9.85 1.16 2.13
CA ALA A 52 10.11 2.55 2.50
C ALA A 52 8.83 3.36 2.34
N VAL A 53 8.46 4.11 3.39
CA VAL A 53 7.32 5.03 3.37
C VAL A 53 7.85 6.45 3.45
N THR A 54 7.63 7.22 2.39
CA THR A 54 8.02 8.62 2.29
C THR A 54 6.79 9.50 2.42
N GLU A 55 6.85 10.46 3.33
CA GLU A 55 5.82 11.50 3.42
C GLU A 55 5.74 12.26 2.11
N TYR A 56 4.51 12.49 1.69
CA TYR A 56 4.24 13.23 0.48
C TYR A 56 4.09 14.71 0.83
N ASP A 57 4.99 15.54 0.30
CA ASP A 57 5.10 16.97 0.59
C ASP A 57 4.09 17.85 -0.19
N GLY A 58 3.26 17.23 -1.04
CA GLY A 58 2.25 17.92 -1.84
C GLY A 58 2.62 18.12 -3.32
N GLY A 59 3.84 17.80 -3.74
CA GLY A 59 4.28 17.91 -5.15
C GLY A 59 4.00 16.63 -5.95
N ALA A 60 3.16 16.67 -6.99
CA ALA A 60 2.87 15.49 -7.82
C ALA A 60 4.17 14.87 -8.34
N PRO A 61 4.36 13.53 -8.29
CA PRO A 61 5.48 12.88 -8.97
C PRO A 61 5.51 13.37 -10.43
N ALA A 62 6.70 13.61 -11.00
CA ALA A 62 6.84 14.21 -12.32
C ALA A 62 6.02 13.50 -13.43
N ASP A 63 5.76 12.21 -13.26
CA ASP A 63 5.00 11.36 -14.20
C ASP A 63 3.52 11.13 -13.79
N PHE A 64 3.05 11.75 -12.71
CA PHE A 64 1.66 11.61 -12.27
C PHE A 64 0.75 12.51 -13.10
N ARG A 65 -0.02 11.89 -14.01
CA ARG A 65 -0.91 12.59 -14.96
C ARG A 65 -2.40 12.45 -14.65
N LEU A 66 -2.77 11.74 -13.59
CA LEU A 66 -4.17 11.60 -13.19
C LEU A 66 -4.63 12.90 -12.54
N GLU A 67 -5.73 13.46 -13.04
CA GLU A 67 -6.42 14.55 -12.35
C GLU A 67 -6.90 14.06 -10.99
N GLY A 68 -6.43 14.68 -9.91
CA GLY A 68 -6.73 14.26 -8.56
C GLY A 68 -5.74 14.79 -7.53
N ARG A 69 -5.96 14.40 -6.28
CA ARG A 69 -5.08 14.71 -5.16
C ARG A 69 -4.40 13.43 -4.70
N ILE A 70 -3.12 13.51 -4.35
CA ILE A 70 -2.46 12.41 -3.64
C ILE A 70 -2.91 12.43 -2.18
N VAL A 71 -3.41 11.27 -1.76
CA VAL A 71 -4.12 11.10 -0.48
C VAL A 71 -3.43 10.09 0.42
N SER A 72 -2.27 9.58 0.05
CA SER A 72 -1.47 8.68 0.88
C SER A 72 0.00 9.04 0.75
N ASN A 73 0.81 8.55 1.68
CA ASN A 73 2.26 8.55 1.54
C ASN A 73 2.70 7.65 0.38
N LYS A 74 3.88 7.92 -0.19
CA LYS A 74 4.50 7.03 -1.17
C LYS A 74 5.01 5.79 -0.46
N VAL A 75 4.66 4.62 -0.98
CA VAL A 75 5.19 3.32 -0.52
C VAL A 75 6.08 2.76 -1.63
N GLU A 76 7.33 2.50 -1.29
CA GLU A 76 8.30 1.85 -2.17
C GLU A 76 8.65 0.47 -1.61
N ILE A 77 8.61 -0.55 -2.45
CA ILE A 77 8.87 -1.94 -2.06
C ILE A 77 10.04 -2.45 -2.88
N LYS A 78 11.03 -3.06 -2.23
CA LYS A 78 12.20 -3.65 -2.88
C LYS A 78 12.38 -5.12 -2.47
N PRO A 79 13.02 -5.94 -3.33
CA PRO A 79 13.45 -5.60 -4.69
C PRO A 79 12.28 -5.51 -5.69
N GLU A 80 12.44 -4.74 -6.78
CA GLU A 80 11.36 -4.53 -7.77
C GLU A 80 11.05 -5.78 -8.62
N ALA A 81 12.01 -6.70 -8.71
CA ALA A 81 11.97 -7.87 -9.60
C ALA A 81 11.47 -9.15 -8.91
N VAL A 82 10.74 -9.04 -7.79
CA VAL A 82 10.18 -10.21 -7.11
C VAL A 82 8.98 -10.74 -7.89
N THR A 83 9.07 -11.99 -8.34
CA THR A 83 7.93 -12.70 -8.93
C THR A 83 7.11 -13.33 -7.81
N LEU A 84 5.85 -12.90 -7.69
CA LEU A 84 4.91 -13.49 -6.76
C LEU A 84 4.07 -14.55 -7.47
N LEU A 85 4.03 -15.75 -6.91
CA LEU A 85 3.19 -16.85 -7.39
C LEU A 85 1.72 -16.68 -6.97
N LYS A 86 1.46 -15.89 -5.92
CA LYS A 86 0.13 -15.54 -5.42
C LYS A 86 0.08 -14.05 -5.04
N PRO A 87 -1.07 -13.39 -5.19
CA PRO A 87 -1.19 -11.99 -4.81
C PRO A 87 -0.96 -11.79 -3.31
N GLY A 88 -0.18 -10.76 -2.98
CA GLY A 88 -0.10 -10.21 -1.63
C GLY A 88 -1.18 -9.16 -1.39
N ARG A 89 -1.48 -8.87 -0.12
CA ARG A 89 -2.39 -7.79 0.27
C ARG A 89 -1.58 -6.63 0.86
N LEU A 90 -1.64 -5.48 0.21
CA LEU A 90 -1.08 -4.22 0.70
C LEU A 90 -2.19 -3.39 1.36
N ARG A 91 -1.95 -2.87 2.57
CA ARG A 91 -2.81 -1.88 3.24
C ARG A 91 -2.04 -0.58 3.42
N VAL A 92 -2.59 0.50 2.89
CA VAL A 92 -2.01 1.85 2.95
C VAL A 92 -3.02 2.80 3.59
N PRO A 93 -2.69 3.42 4.73
CA PRO A 93 -3.49 4.51 5.28
C PRO A 93 -3.56 5.69 4.31
N HIS A 94 -4.75 6.28 4.16
CA HIS A 94 -4.97 7.48 3.35
C HIS A 94 -5.60 8.61 4.19
N PHE A 95 -5.59 9.81 3.64
CA PHE A 95 -6.00 11.08 4.24
C PHE A 95 -7.25 11.67 3.57
N CYS A 96 -8.00 10.87 2.81
CA CYS A 96 -9.29 11.31 2.28
C CYS A 96 -10.25 11.56 3.44
N ALA A 97 -10.80 12.77 3.53
CA ALA A 97 -11.84 13.12 4.49
C ALA A 97 -13.25 12.76 4.00
N ASP A 98 -13.39 12.43 2.71
CA ASP A 98 -14.69 12.30 2.07
C ASP A 98 -15.30 10.92 2.37
N ALA A 99 -16.21 10.90 3.34
CA ALA A 99 -17.21 9.85 3.54
C ALA A 99 -18.34 9.90 2.50
N ASP A 100 -18.32 10.92 1.62
CA ASP A 100 -19.32 11.13 0.59
C ASP A 100 -18.94 10.30 -0.65
N GLY A 101 -19.71 9.26 -0.93
CA GLY A 101 -19.45 8.18 -1.91
C GLY A 101 -19.30 8.57 -3.39
N GLY A 102 -19.04 9.83 -3.71
CA GLY A 102 -18.89 10.34 -5.08
C GLY A 102 -17.46 10.31 -5.63
N LYS A 103 -16.42 10.05 -4.82
CA LYS A 103 -15.02 10.09 -5.28
C LYS A 103 -14.37 8.71 -5.23
N GLN A 104 -13.68 8.36 -6.32
CA GLN A 104 -12.96 7.10 -6.45
C GLN A 104 -11.48 7.28 -6.08
N MET A 105 -10.90 6.28 -5.42
CA MET A 105 -9.46 6.20 -5.16
C MET A 105 -8.81 5.29 -6.19
N PHE A 106 -7.67 5.74 -6.73
CA PHE A 106 -6.87 4.97 -7.67
C PHE A 106 -5.49 4.72 -7.09
N MET A 107 -4.98 3.51 -7.33
CA MET A 107 -3.58 3.19 -7.03
C MET A 107 -2.73 3.50 -8.26
N ALA A 108 -1.79 4.43 -8.10
CA ALA A 108 -0.80 4.73 -9.13
C ALA A 108 0.52 4.01 -8.81
N ARG A 109 1.03 3.25 -9.77
CA ARG A 109 2.38 2.68 -9.72
C ARG A 109 3.31 3.58 -10.51
N LEU A 110 4.35 4.06 -9.85
CA LEU A 110 5.43 4.81 -10.50
C LEU A 110 6.48 3.77 -10.95
N ASN A 111 6.93 3.84 -12.20
CA ASN A 111 7.86 2.87 -12.87
C ASN A 111 7.23 1.62 -13.53
N GLY A 112 5.92 1.58 -13.76
CA GLY A 112 5.25 0.54 -14.56
C GLY A 112 3.75 0.84 -14.64
N GLN A 113 3.13 0.59 -15.80
CA GLN A 113 1.76 0.99 -16.17
C GLN A 113 0.79 1.16 -14.98
N VAL A 114 0.12 2.33 -14.94
CA VAL A 114 -0.98 2.61 -14.01
C VAL A 114 -2.06 1.55 -14.20
N SER A 115 -2.20 0.65 -13.24
CA SER A 115 -3.31 -0.30 -13.18
C SER A 115 -4.36 0.23 -12.22
N ALA A 116 -5.45 0.78 -12.75
CA ALA A 116 -6.62 1.10 -11.96
C ALA A 116 -7.37 -0.20 -11.62
N SER A 117 -7.35 -0.61 -10.35
CA SER A 117 -8.28 -1.63 -9.85
C SER A 117 -9.15 -1.00 -8.77
N ALA A 118 -10.38 -0.65 -9.14
CA ALA A 118 -11.43 -0.30 -8.20
C ALA A 118 -12.11 -1.60 -7.76
N GLN A 119 -11.96 -1.97 -6.48
CA GLN A 119 -12.78 -3.02 -5.91
C GLN A 119 -14.08 -2.35 -5.45
N ARG A 120 -15.13 -2.45 -6.26
CA ARG A 120 -16.48 -2.07 -5.84
C ARG A 120 -16.82 -2.93 -4.63
N GLY A 121 -17.01 -2.31 -3.47
CA GLY A 121 -17.83 -2.94 -2.43
C GLY A 121 -19.17 -3.19 -3.08
N GLY A 122 -19.57 -4.45 -3.19
CA GLY A 122 -20.89 -4.80 -3.69
C GLY A 122 -21.91 -4.08 -2.82
N GLU A 123 -22.65 -3.16 -3.42
CA GLU A 123 -24.01 -2.89 -2.97
C GLU A 123 -24.79 -4.12 -3.42
N ASP A 124 -24.99 -5.05 -2.47
CA ASP A 124 -26.00 -6.09 -2.63
C ASP A 124 -27.32 -5.36 -2.81
N GLY A 125 -27.81 -5.38 -4.04
CA GLY A 125 -29.16 -5.02 -4.37
C GLY A 125 -30.07 -6.12 -3.85
N ASP A 126 -31.05 -5.72 -3.02
CA ASP A 126 -32.30 -6.44 -2.92
C ASP A 126 -33.39 -5.53 -3.49
N GLU A 127 -33.76 -5.84 -4.73
CA GLU A 127 -35.03 -5.43 -5.36
C GLU A 127 -36.19 -6.23 -4.74
N GLU A 128 -37.32 -5.51 -4.56
CA GLU A 128 -38.72 -5.96 -4.68
C GLU A 128 -39.25 -7.14 -3.83
N ASP A 129 -40.17 -6.85 -2.91
CA ASP A 129 -41.63 -7.04 -3.08
C ASP A 129 -42.35 -7.20 -1.71
N GLY A 130 -43.42 -6.43 -1.52
CA GLY A 130 -44.33 -6.51 -0.37
C GLY A 130 -45.26 -5.32 -0.21
#